data_AF-A0A8H6YHX5-F1
#
_entry.id   AF-A0A8H6YHX5-F1
#
_cell.length_a   1.000
_cell.length_b   1.000
_cell.length_c   1.000
_cell.angle_alpha   90.00
_cell.angle_beta   90.00
_cell.angle_gamma   90.00
#
_symmetry.space_group_name_H-M   'P 1'
#
loop_
_entity.id
_entity.type
_entity.pdbx_description
1 polymer ?
#
loop_
_entity_poly.entity_id
_entity_poly.type
_entity_poly.pdbx_seq_one_letter_code
_entity_poly.pdbx_strand_id
1 'polypeptide(L)'
;MSNQMPPTEIVANSGYKWTKEESANHAPYETGVKVSEGDSEDMSAAANSNSINIPVDWEVTGDTWKDTSGDIRNYITSYSLHVAHGNPIFDWQLEFCNAQNGKFQFTDQTNDGYGVKCYVLGVHGVNYNSKKPQIKMVRIEL
;
A
#
# COMPACT_ATOMS: atom_id res chain seq x y z
N MET A 1 16.15 4.11 27.91
CA MET A 1 15.57 2.75 27.73
C MET A 1 14.97 2.73 26.34
N SER A 2 15.64 2.13 25.36
CA SER A 2 15.16 2.05 23.98
C SER A 2 14.13 0.92 23.91
N ASN A 3 12.87 1.26 23.62
CA ASN A 3 11.83 0.28 23.35
C ASN A 3 12.08 -0.32 21.97
N GLN A 4 12.88 -1.38 21.93
CA GLN A 4 13.03 -2.22 20.76
C GLN A 4 11.70 -2.97 20.57
N MET A 5 10.96 -2.61 19.51
CA MET A 5 9.77 -3.37 19.12
C MET A 5 10.16 -4.83 18.86
N PRO A 6 9.35 -5.81 19.30
CA PRO A 6 9.63 -7.22 19.09
C PRO A 6 9.59 -7.55 17.59
N PRO A 7 10.38 -8.55 17.14
CA PRO A 7 10.43 -8.94 15.73
C PRO A 7 9.06 -9.39 15.24
N THR A 8 8.64 -8.84 14.10
CA THR A 8 7.37 -9.09 13.41
C THR A 8 7.21 -10.58 13.11
N GLU A 9 6.22 -11.24 13.75
CA GLU A 9 5.74 -12.53 13.31
C GLU A 9 5.15 -12.40 11.91
N ILE A 10 5.79 -13.05 10.93
CA ILE A 10 5.30 -13.18 9.57
C ILE A 10 4.07 -14.11 9.63
N VAL A 11 2.86 -13.57 9.46
CA VAL A 11 1.64 -14.39 9.35
C VAL A 11 1.69 -15.14 8.01
N ALA A 12 1.97 -16.44 8.07
CA ALA A 12 2.50 -17.26 6.98
C ALA A 12 1.50 -17.70 5.88
N ASN A 13 0.37 -17.02 5.65
CA ASN A 13 -0.69 -17.57 4.77
C ASN A 13 -1.12 -16.72 3.57
N SER A 14 -0.48 -15.59 3.28
CA SER A 14 -0.85 -14.74 2.13
C SER A 14 0.23 -14.59 1.06
N GLY A 15 1.44 -15.14 1.27
CA GLY A 15 2.59 -14.92 0.39
C GLY A 15 3.16 -13.49 0.45
N TYR A 16 2.71 -12.67 1.40
CA TYR A 16 3.22 -11.32 1.63
C TYR A 16 4.27 -11.29 2.74
N LYS A 17 5.24 -10.39 2.60
CA LYS A 17 6.08 -9.93 3.71
C LYS A 17 5.51 -8.61 4.24
N TRP A 18 4.80 -8.67 5.37
CA TRP A 18 4.17 -7.49 5.99
C TRP A 18 5.12 -6.74 6.94
N THR A 19 5.03 -5.41 6.93
CA THR A 19 5.74 -4.48 7.82
C THR A 19 4.73 -3.56 8.49
N LYS A 20 4.86 -3.35 9.80
CA LYS A 20 3.98 -2.45 10.56
C LYS A 20 4.46 -1.01 10.47
N GLU A 21 3.52 -0.10 10.28
CA GLU A 21 3.74 1.34 10.13
C GLU A 21 2.65 2.13 10.90
N GLU A 22 2.83 3.45 10.97
CA GLU A 22 1.90 4.37 11.64
C GLU A 22 1.43 5.44 10.64
N SER A 23 0.11 5.56 10.50
CA SER A 23 -0.54 6.46 9.54
C SER A 23 -0.39 7.92 9.95
N ALA A 24 -0.82 8.83 9.07
CA ALA A 24 -0.82 10.27 9.35
C ALA A 24 -1.60 10.65 10.62
N ASN A 25 -2.63 9.87 10.98
CA ASN A 25 -3.44 10.07 12.17
C ASN A 25 -3.01 9.23 13.38
N HIS A 26 -1.79 8.67 13.37
CA HIS A 26 -1.26 7.80 14.42
C HIS A 26 -2.00 6.46 14.60
N ALA A 27 -2.83 6.06 13.64
CA ALA A 27 -3.42 4.73 13.61
C ALA A 27 -2.43 3.72 13.01
N PRO A 28 -2.31 2.50 13.55
CA PRO A 28 -1.45 1.48 12.96
C PRO A 28 -1.97 1.08 11.57
N TYR A 29 -1.05 0.73 10.68
CA TYR A 29 -1.34 0.06 9.40
C TYR A 29 -0.20 -0.91 9.06
N GLU A 30 -0.40 -1.77 8.08
CA GLU A 30 0.65 -2.65 7.55
C GLU A 30 0.85 -2.45 6.06
N THR A 31 2.08 -2.55 5.60
CA THR A 31 2.45 -2.60 4.18
C THR A 31 3.05 -3.95 3.85
N GLY A 32 2.75 -4.47 2.67
CA GLY A 32 3.20 -5.79 2.26
C GLY A 32 3.68 -5.80 0.84
N VAL A 33 4.71 -6.59 0.56
CA VAL A 33 5.09 -6.97 -0.80
C VAL A 33 4.80 -8.45 -1.00
N LYS A 34 4.12 -8.80 -2.10
CA LYS A 34 3.88 -10.20 -2.45
C LYS A 34 5.19 -10.81 -2.93
N VAL A 35 5.67 -11.85 -2.25
CA VAL A 35 6.94 -12.50 -2.57
C VAL A 35 6.71 -13.41 -3.78
N SER A 36 7.38 -13.11 -4.90
CA SER A 36 7.54 -14.06 -6.00
C SER A 36 8.96 -14.65 -5.97
N GLU A 37 9.14 -15.90 -6.40
CA GLU A 37 10.46 -16.53 -6.49
C GLU A 37 11.30 -15.81 -7.55
N GLY A 38 12.14 -14.84 -7.14
CA GLY A 38 13.10 -14.20 -8.04
C GLY A 38 13.37 -12.71 -7.81
N ASP A 39 12.64 -12.03 -6.92
CA ASP A 39 12.77 -10.58 -6.78
C ASP A 39 14.02 -10.19 -5.97
N SER A 40 15.06 -9.76 -6.69
CA SER A 40 16.25 -9.12 -6.11
C SER A 40 15.91 -7.72 -5.62
N GLU A 41 16.19 -7.46 -4.34
CA GLU A 41 16.16 -6.12 -3.76
C GLU A 41 17.29 -5.28 -4.37
N ASP A 42 17.03 -4.56 -5.47
CA ASP A 42 18.04 -3.66 -6.01
C ASP A 42 17.40 -2.40 -6.61
N MET A 43 17.37 -1.31 -5.84
CA MET A 43 18.11 -0.08 -6.16
C MET A 43 17.80 1.09 -5.22
N SER A 44 18.79 1.99 -5.15
CA SER A 44 18.77 3.29 -4.47
C SER A 44 17.64 4.20 -4.97
N ALA A 45 16.78 4.64 -4.06
CA ALA A 45 15.88 5.75 -4.29
C ALA A 45 16.72 7.05 -4.42
N ALA A 46 16.90 7.54 -5.64
CA ALA A 46 17.31 8.93 -5.83
C ALA A 46 16.10 9.79 -5.46
N ALA A 47 16.16 10.48 -4.32
CA ALA A 47 15.09 11.35 -3.85
C ALA A 47 14.87 12.50 -4.85
N ASN A 48 13.97 12.34 -5.81
CA ASN A 48 13.44 13.45 -6.57
C ASN A 48 12.42 14.18 -5.68
N SER A 49 12.62 15.47 -5.46
CA SER A 49 11.74 16.30 -4.63
C SER A 49 10.37 16.60 -5.26
N ASN A 50 10.05 15.98 -6.39
CA ASN A 50 8.80 16.19 -7.10
C ASN A 50 7.80 15.09 -6.72
N SER A 51 6.88 15.42 -5.81
CA SER A 51 5.73 14.57 -5.55
C SER A 51 4.55 14.94 -6.44
N ILE A 52 3.86 13.95 -6.98
CA ILE A 52 2.67 14.13 -7.80
C ILE A 52 1.45 13.70 -6.98
N ASN A 53 0.43 14.55 -6.88
CA ASN A 53 -0.84 14.20 -6.26
C ASN A 53 -1.87 13.94 -7.37
N ILE A 54 -2.41 12.74 -7.42
CA ILE A 54 -3.44 12.36 -8.40
C ILE A 54 -4.74 12.08 -7.65
N PRO A 55 -5.81 12.87 -7.87
CA PRO A 55 -7.12 12.54 -7.33
C PRO A 55 -7.64 11.28 -8.01
N VAL A 56 -8.21 10.38 -7.22
CA VAL A 56 -8.82 9.12 -7.69
C VAL A 56 -10.18 8.94 -7.02
N ASP A 57 -10.97 7.99 -7.51
CA ASP A 57 -12.21 7.55 -6.86
C ASP A 57 -12.22 6.03 -6.85
N TRP A 58 -11.40 5.44 -5.98
CA TRP A 58 -11.26 3.99 -5.89
C TRP A 58 -12.26 3.43 -4.89
N GLU A 59 -13.28 2.79 -5.45
CA GLU A 59 -14.32 2.13 -4.69
C GLU A 59 -13.84 0.82 -4.07
N VAL A 60 -14.57 0.33 -3.07
CA VAL A 60 -14.43 -1.05 -2.59
C VAL A 60 -14.82 -1.99 -3.73
N THR A 61 -13.88 -2.80 -4.20
CA THR A 61 -14.06 -3.70 -5.33
C THR A 61 -14.39 -5.12 -4.91
N GLY A 62 -14.29 -5.43 -3.60
CA GLY A 62 -14.22 -6.81 -3.12
C GLY A 62 -12.98 -7.50 -3.68
N ASP A 63 -13.01 -8.81 -3.83
CA ASP A 63 -11.83 -9.58 -4.31
C ASP A 63 -11.54 -9.41 -5.81
N THR A 64 -12.21 -8.47 -6.48
CA THR A 64 -12.02 -8.21 -7.92
C THR A 64 -10.98 -7.12 -8.14
N TRP A 65 -10.02 -7.40 -9.03
CA TRP A 65 -9.06 -6.42 -9.52
C TRP A 65 -9.69 -5.50 -10.56
N LYS A 66 -9.49 -4.19 -10.40
CA LYS A 66 -9.86 -3.15 -11.37
C LYS A 66 -8.59 -2.56 -11.98
N ASP A 67 -8.57 -2.45 -13.30
CA ASP A 67 -7.56 -1.70 -14.02
C ASP A 67 -7.71 -0.20 -13.71
N THR A 68 -6.58 0.48 -13.54
CA THR A 68 -6.57 1.94 -13.44
C THR A 68 -6.59 2.58 -14.84
N SER A 69 -6.97 3.86 -14.90
CA SER A 69 -7.09 4.64 -16.13
C SER A 69 -6.55 6.06 -15.93
N GLY A 70 -6.30 6.79 -17.02
CA GLY A 70 -5.77 8.16 -16.96
C GLY A 70 -4.33 8.19 -16.45
N ASP A 71 -3.93 9.32 -15.85
CA ASP A 71 -2.53 9.58 -15.47
C ASP A 71 -1.99 8.58 -14.43
N ILE A 72 -2.85 8.11 -13.51
CA ILE A 72 -2.44 7.15 -12.47
C ILE A 72 -1.97 5.82 -13.06
N ARG A 73 -2.43 5.44 -14.27
CA ARG A 73 -2.05 4.17 -14.94
C ARG A 73 -0.55 4.07 -15.22
N ASN A 74 0.14 5.21 -15.33
CA ASN A 74 1.60 5.25 -15.54
C ASN A 74 2.40 4.84 -14.28
N TYR A 75 1.74 4.73 -13.12
CA TYR A 75 2.38 4.48 -11.83
C TYR A 75 1.79 3.27 -11.11
N ILE A 76 0.48 3.08 -11.21
CA ILE A 76 -0.26 1.94 -10.66
C ILE A 76 -1.15 1.41 -11.77
N THR A 77 -1.01 0.15 -12.17
CA THR A 77 -1.71 -0.43 -13.33
C THR A 77 -3.10 -0.98 -12.97
N SER A 78 -3.26 -1.47 -11.75
CA SER A 78 -4.49 -2.07 -11.24
C SER A 78 -4.53 -2.03 -9.71
N TYR A 79 -5.72 -2.16 -9.14
CA TYR A 79 -5.93 -2.24 -7.70
C TYR A 79 -7.08 -3.18 -7.35
N SER A 80 -7.12 -3.63 -6.10
CA SER A 80 -8.27 -4.27 -5.45
C SER A 80 -8.39 -3.70 -4.04
N LEU A 81 -9.61 -3.32 -3.64
CA LEU A 81 -9.89 -2.84 -2.30
C LEU A 81 -11.01 -3.68 -1.68
N HIS A 82 -10.67 -4.41 -0.62
CA HIS A 82 -11.56 -5.39 0.00
C HIS A 82 -11.37 -5.47 1.51
N VAL A 83 -12.21 -6.30 2.15
CA VAL A 83 -12.10 -6.59 3.58
C VAL A 83 -10.83 -7.41 3.82
N ALA A 84 -10.03 -7.09 4.83
CA ALA A 84 -8.80 -7.83 5.11
C ALA A 84 -9.11 -9.24 5.69
N HIS A 85 -9.32 -10.21 4.79
CA HIS A 85 -9.69 -11.57 5.18
C HIS A 85 -8.58 -12.25 5.99
N GLY A 86 -8.95 -12.80 7.15
CA GLY A 86 -8.00 -13.51 8.02
C GLY A 86 -7.07 -12.62 8.85
N ASN A 87 -7.25 -11.29 8.81
CA ASN A 87 -6.53 -10.35 9.66
C ASN A 87 -7.50 -9.72 10.70
N PRO A 88 -7.43 -10.07 11.99
CA PRO A 88 -8.36 -9.54 12.99
C PRO A 88 -8.03 -8.10 13.44
N ILE A 89 -6.93 -7.52 12.98
CA ILE A 89 -6.45 -6.19 13.40
C ILE A 89 -6.93 -5.09 12.45
N PHE A 90 -7.09 -5.42 11.16
CA PHE A 90 -7.41 -4.48 10.12
C PHE A 90 -8.73 -4.85 9.44
N ASP A 91 -9.57 -3.86 9.19
CA ASP A 91 -10.84 -4.04 8.51
C ASP A 91 -10.65 -4.12 6.99
N TRP A 92 -9.65 -3.43 6.44
CA TRP A 92 -9.49 -3.22 4.99
C TRP A 92 -8.11 -3.58 4.50
N GLN A 93 -8.06 -4.11 3.28
CA GLN A 93 -6.85 -4.37 2.51
C GLN A 93 -6.96 -3.72 1.13
N LEU A 94 -5.98 -2.87 0.80
CA LEU A 94 -5.75 -2.35 -0.54
C LEU A 94 -4.59 -3.11 -1.16
N GLU A 95 -4.84 -3.85 -2.22
CA GLU A 95 -3.79 -4.40 -3.09
C GLU A 95 -3.65 -3.52 -4.34
N PHE A 96 -2.43 -3.32 -4.80
CA PHE A 96 -2.18 -2.59 -6.04
C PHE A 96 -0.94 -3.12 -6.77
N CYS A 97 -0.92 -2.95 -8.09
CA CYS A 97 0.21 -3.34 -8.93
C CYS A 97 0.95 -2.08 -9.42
N ASN A 98 2.20 -1.88 -9.00
CA ASN A 98 2.98 -0.71 -9.40
C ASN A 98 3.63 -0.89 -10.78
N ALA A 99 3.60 0.17 -11.59
CA ALA A 99 4.30 0.26 -12.88
C ALA A 99 5.72 0.83 -12.74
N GLN A 100 6.01 1.50 -11.61
CA GLN A 100 7.29 2.12 -11.31
C GLN A 100 7.65 1.94 -9.83
N ASN A 101 8.95 1.91 -9.54
CA ASN A 101 9.46 1.95 -8.18
C ASN A 101 9.30 3.36 -7.59
N GLY A 102 9.11 3.45 -6.29
CA GLY A 102 8.92 4.73 -5.60
C GLY A 102 8.17 4.59 -4.29
N LYS A 103 7.72 5.70 -3.73
CA LYS A 103 6.83 5.76 -2.58
C LYS A 103 5.45 6.21 -3.01
N PHE A 104 4.46 5.50 -2.52
CA PHE A 104 3.05 5.77 -2.76
C PHE A 104 2.39 6.09 -1.43
N GLN A 105 1.60 7.14 -1.38
CA GLN A 105 0.80 7.48 -0.22
C GLN A 105 -0.67 7.54 -0.64
N PHE A 106 -1.48 6.69 -0.03
CA PHE A 106 -2.90 6.57 -0.31
C PHE A 106 -3.69 7.33 0.75
N THR A 107 -4.60 8.20 0.33
CA THR A 107 -5.46 8.96 1.25
C THR A 107 -6.91 8.52 1.08
N ASP A 108 -7.53 8.12 2.18
CA ASP A 108 -8.92 7.65 2.20
C ASP A 108 -9.93 8.81 2.25
N GLN A 109 -11.23 8.49 2.24
CA GLN A 109 -12.29 9.49 2.36
C GLN A 109 -12.43 10.11 3.76
N THR A 110 -11.75 9.58 4.78
CA THR A 110 -11.64 10.19 6.11
C THR A 110 -10.48 11.19 6.23
N ASN A 111 -9.61 11.28 5.21
CA ASN A 111 -8.35 12.04 5.16
C ASN A 111 -7.19 11.40 5.93
N ASP A 112 -7.26 10.11 6.24
CA ASP A 112 -6.11 9.37 6.75
C ASP A 112 -5.21 8.89 5.60
N GLY A 113 -3.91 8.76 5.88
CA GLY A 113 -2.88 8.52 4.86
C GLY A 113 -1.98 7.33 5.18
N TYR A 114 -1.76 6.47 4.18
CA TYR A 114 -0.98 5.23 4.31
C TYR A 114 0.15 5.21 3.28
N GLY A 115 1.40 5.17 3.73
CA GLY A 115 2.59 5.21 2.89
C GLY A 115 3.16 3.82 2.60
N VAL A 116 3.53 3.54 1.36
CA VAL A 116 4.12 2.27 0.90
C VAL A 116 5.37 2.57 0.09
N LYS A 117 6.48 1.94 0.44
CA LYS A 117 7.73 2.01 -0.34
C LYS A 117 7.82 0.78 -1.24
N CYS A 118 7.68 0.99 -2.55
CA CYS A 118 7.73 -0.05 -3.56
C CYS A 118 9.13 -0.09 -4.18
N TYR A 119 10.00 -0.95 -3.66
CA TYR A 119 11.36 -1.14 -4.19
C TYR A 119 11.41 -2.08 -5.39
N VAL A 120 10.34 -2.85 -5.60
CA VAL A 120 10.19 -3.80 -6.70
C VAL A 120 8.88 -3.53 -7.43
N LEU A 121 8.84 -3.91 -8.70
CA LEU A 121 7.59 -3.97 -9.45
C LEU A 121 6.80 -5.21 -9.03
N GLY A 122 5.48 -5.09 -8.95
CA GLY A 122 4.61 -6.21 -8.62
C GLY A 122 3.44 -5.79 -7.76
N VAL A 123 2.91 -6.75 -7.01
CA VAL A 123 1.75 -6.54 -6.15
C VAL A 123 2.20 -6.16 -4.74
N HIS A 124 1.69 -5.02 -4.28
CA HIS A 124 1.86 -4.50 -2.93
C HIS A 124 0.51 -4.44 -2.23
N GLY A 125 0.54 -4.48 -0.91
CA GLY A 125 -0.63 -4.48 -0.05
C GLY A 125 -0.55 -3.40 1.03
N VAL A 126 -1.70 -2.89 1.44
CA VAL A 126 -1.87 -2.01 2.60
C VAL A 126 -3.04 -2.53 3.44
N ASN A 127 -2.79 -2.94 4.69
CA ASN A 127 -3.86 -3.26 5.65
C ASN A 127 -4.07 -2.07 6.57
N TYR A 128 -5.31 -1.60 6.72
CA TYR A 128 -5.63 -0.40 7.49
C TYR A 128 -7.06 -0.42 8.04
N ASN A 129 -7.34 0.49 8.97
CA ASN A 129 -8.67 0.68 9.54
C ASN A 129 -9.23 2.03 9.08
N SER A 130 -10.44 2.03 8.53
CA SER A 130 -11.13 3.25 8.12
C SER A 130 -12.64 3.10 8.17
N LYS A 131 -13.33 4.18 8.52
CA LYS A 131 -14.80 4.28 8.43
C LYS A 131 -15.28 4.55 7.00
N LYS A 132 -14.40 5.00 6.10
CA LYS A 132 -14.67 5.27 4.69
C LYS A 132 -13.44 4.86 3.86
N PRO A 133 -13.26 3.55 3.59
CA PRO A 133 -12.02 2.98 3.05
C PRO A 133 -11.71 3.40 1.61
N GLN A 134 -12.67 3.98 0.90
CA GLN A 134 -12.45 4.42 -0.48
C GLN A 134 -11.27 5.39 -0.55
N ILE A 135 -10.38 5.18 -1.52
CA ILE A 135 -9.22 6.03 -1.73
C ILE A 135 -9.62 7.18 -2.65
N LYS A 136 -9.31 8.40 -2.23
CA LYS A 136 -9.62 9.62 -2.98
C LYS A 136 -8.40 10.32 -3.57
N MET A 137 -7.20 9.95 -3.13
CA MET A 137 -5.96 10.56 -3.61
C MET A 137 -4.80 9.58 -3.48
N VAL A 138 -3.93 9.60 -4.48
CA VAL A 138 -2.63 8.92 -4.45
C VAL A 138 -1.54 9.98 -4.63
N ARG A 139 -0.60 10.04 -3.69
CA ARG A 139 0.62 10.85 -3.78
C ARG A 139 1.80 9.95 -4.12
N ILE A 140 2.58 10.32 -5.14
CA ILE A 140 3.68 9.52 -5.68
C ILE A 140 4.98 10.29 -5.54
N GLU A 141 6.02 9.64 -5.01
CA GLU A 141 7.41 10.12 -4.98
C GLU A 141 8.30 9.07 -5.65
N LEU A 142 8.96 9.42 -6.76
CA LEU A 142 9.85 8.51 -7.50
C LEU A 142 11.31 8.62 -7.03
#